data_AF-A0A7X9IRF1-F1
#
_entry.id   AF-A0A7X9IRF1-F1
#
_cell.length_a   1.000
_cell.length_b   1.000
_cell.length_c   1.000
_cell.angle_alpha   90.00
_cell.angle_beta   90.00
_cell.angle_gamma   90.00
#
_symmetry.space_group_name_H-M   'P 1'
#
loop_
_entity.id
_entity.type
_entity.pdbx_description
1 polymer ?
#
loop_
_entity_poly.entity_id
_entity_poly.type
_entity_poly.pdbx_seq_one_letter_code
_entity_poly.pdbx_strand_id
1 'polypeptide(L)'
;MKKQKKIKKLITLSTLLIILLFSFSCFEQSLKKVSIQSITLELTEYYSFRKVDKIIPGFSYYPKLVIITKEGKKIKNPKLDDLNFISPNNSITFDHNFFGALYFTFNPDYLFAAYEDYTLIVSSKYKDRIENKFIFNVDWYNLPHLIFKGKDGLDGANGHDGKKGEDGTSSSPSGKDGEDGGDGCDGEDGEDGRSLFLDIAYYKVPRQLFGYSNDYFIIVHDRILGRIYLYPIIGRIFIDTSGGNGGNAGSGGKGGEGGNGYNGAPNGSKGKDGKPGSPGKGGNAGDITINCPKNFNIYEHFSLKATGGKSGCTKTSTFNSINILDALSILLNTAINSGKDGSIVINMVNLQDLFLYVNNGYFNRENLSDSKQ
;
A
#
# COMPACT_ATOMS: atom_id res chain seq x y z
N MET A 1 11.14 -28.60 -56.65
CA MET A 1 9.92 -28.99 -55.89
C MET A 1 10.09 -30.10 -54.86
N LYS A 2 10.73 -31.25 -55.15
CA LYS A 2 10.83 -32.39 -54.18
C LYS A 2 11.54 -32.04 -52.86
N LYS A 3 12.57 -31.19 -52.88
CA LYS A 3 13.36 -30.80 -51.69
C LYS A 3 12.55 -29.95 -50.69
N GLN A 4 11.69 -29.04 -51.17
CA GLN A 4 10.83 -28.22 -50.30
C GLN A 4 9.70 -29.01 -49.62
N LYS A 5 9.11 -30.01 -50.29
CA LYS A 5 8.13 -30.93 -49.65
C LYS A 5 8.77 -31.72 -48.50
N LYS A 6 10.02 -32.11 -48.64
CA LYS A 6 10.76 -32.86 -47.60
C LYS A 6 11.04 -31.99 -46.37
N ILE A 7 11.40 -30.72 -46.57
CA ILE A 7 11.64 -29.75 -45.48
C ILE A 7 10.34 -29.42 -44.73
N LYS A 8 9.23 -29.14 -45.44
CA LYS A 8 7.93 -28.89 -44.79
C LYS A 8 7.47 -30.07 -43.93
N LYS A 9 7.66 -31.31 -44.41
CA LYS A 9 7.32 -32.53 -43.66
C LYS A 9 8.21 -32.73 -42.43
N LEU A 10 9.49 -32.36 -42.51
CA LEU A 10 10.42 -32.45 -41.37
C LEU A 10 10.07 -31.42 -40.28
N ILE A 11 9.70 -30.20 -40.67
CA ILE A 11 9.26 -29.14 -39.75
C ILE A 11 7.94 -29.51 -39.06
N THR A 12 6.96 -30.08 -39.79
CA THR A 12 5.70 -30.54 -39.19
C THR A 12 5.90 -31.72 -38.24
N LEU A 13 6.83 -32.63 -38.55
CA LEU A 13 7.14 -33.75 -37.66
C LEU A 13 7.86 -33.28 -36.40
N SER A 14 8.76 -32.28 -36.49
CA SER A 14 9.46 -31.76 -35.32
C SER A 14 8.56 -30.91 -34.44
N THR A 15 7.66 -30.08 -35.00
CA THR A 15 6.67 -29.35 -34.18
C THR A 15 5.66 -30.29 -33.53
N LEU A 16 5.21 -31.34 -34.21
CA LEU A 16 4.34 -32.35 -33.61
C LEU A 16 5.06 -33.12 -32.49
N LEU A 17 6.35 -33.44 -32.67
CA LEU A 17 7.16 -34.10 -31.65
C LEU A 17 7.42 -33.18 -30.44
N ILE A 18 7.63 -31.88 -30.65
CA ILE A 18 7.74 -30.90 -29.55
C ILE A 18 6.42 -30.78 -28.80
N ILE A 19 5.28 -30.72 -29.49
CA ILE A 19 3.93 -30.69 -28.86
C ILE A 19 3.64 -32.02 -28.12
N LEU A 20 4.08 -33.16 -28.64
CA LEU A 20 3.95 -34.46 -27.98
C LEU A 20 4.89 -34.59 -26.77
N LEU A 21 6.13 -34.10 -26.86
CA LEU A 21 7.08 -34.13 -25.75
C LEU A 21 6.66 -33.20 -24.60
N PHE A 22 5.97 -32.09 -24.89
CA PHE A 22 5.38 -31.23 -23.86
C PHE A 22 4.07 -31.78 -23.27
N SER A 23 3.35 -32.68 -23.97
CA SER A 23 2.06 -33.18 -23.48
C SER A 23 2.16 -34.38 -22.52
N PHE A 24 3.21 -35.21 -22.57
CA PHE A 24 3.25 -36.43 -21.74
C PHE A 24 3.65 -36.24 -20.26
N SER A 25 4.14 -35.06 -19.86
CA SER A 25 4.56 -34.82 -18.46
C SER A 25 3.59 -33.96 -17.63
N CYS A 26 2.51 -33.46 -18.24
CA CYS A 26 1.60 -32.50 -17.59
C CYS A 26 0.22 -33.04 -17.20
N PHE A 27 -0.13 -34.30 -17.50
CA PHE A 27 -1.43 -34.80 -17.08
C PHE A 27 -1.48 -35.09 -15.58
N GLU A 28 -2.50 -34.54 -14.92
CA GLU A 28 -2.80 -34.82 -13.53
C GLU A 28 -3.10 -36.31 -13.33
N GLN A 29 -2.57 -36.89 -12.26
CA GLN A 29 -2.75 -38.30 -11.92
C GLN A 29 -3.75 -38.46 -10.78
N SER A 30 -4.85 -39.16 -11.04
CA SER A 30 -5.86 -39.41 -10.02
C SER A 30 -5.37 -40.35 -8.91
N LEU A 31 -5.84 -40.13 -7.69
CA LEU A 31 -5.50 -40.88 -6.48
C LEU A 31 -6.58 -41.91 -6.07
N LYS A 32 -7.70 -42.05 -6.83
CA LYS A 32 -8.87 -42.89 -6.48
C LYS A 32 -8.56 -44.34 -6.08
N LYS A 33 -7.50 -44.92 -6.61
CA LYS A 33 -7.11 -46.32 -6.41
C LYS A 33 -5.66 -46.46 -5.94
N VAL A 34 -5.11 -45.39 -5.37
CA VAL A 34 -3.72 -45.33 -4.92
C VAL A 34 -3.70 -45.47 -3.41
N SER A 35 -2.99 -46.47 -2.90
CA SER A 35 -2.69 -46.53 -1.47
C SER A 35 -1.52 -45.60 -1.17
N ILE A 36 -1.83 -44.48 -0.53
CA ILE A 36 -0.84 -43.44 -0.24
C ILE A 36 0.00 -43.91 0.96
N GLN A 37 1.27 -43.51 1.02
CA GLN A 37 2.14 -43.67 2.18
C GLN A 37 2.44 -42.31 2.83
N SER A 38 2.77 -41.30 2.01
CA SER A 38 3.04 -39.94 2.48
C SER A 38 2.83 -38.92 1.38
N ILE A 39 2.52 -37.69 1.79
CA ILE A 39 2.50 -36.51 0.94
C ILE A 39 3.72 -35.66 1.29
N THR A 40 4.48 -35.25 0.29
CA THR A 40 5.53 -34.23 0.44
C THR A 40 5.13 -32.97 -0.30
N LEU A 41 5.50 -31.82 0.25
CA LEU A 41 5.16 -30.51 -0.29
C LEU A 41 6.44 -29.68 -0.43
N GLU A 42 6.66 -29.11 -1.61
CA GLU A 42 7.64 -28.06 -1.84
C GLU A 42 6.90 -26.77 -2.19
N LEU A 43 7.38 -25.63 -1.70
CA LEU A 43 6.84 -24.32 -2.08
C LEU A 43 7.75 -23.63 -3.07
N THR A 44 7.14 -22.91 -4.00
CA THR A 44 7.82 -22.11 -5.00
C THR A 44 7.20 -20.71 -5.02
N GLU A 45 8.01 -19.66 -5.04
CA GLU A 45 7.50 -18.27 -5.12
C GLU A 45 6.67 -18.03 -6.39
N TYR A 46 5.55 -17.31 -6.23
CA TYR A 46 4.60 -17.06 -7.31
C TYR A 46 5.21 -16.32 -8.52
N TYR A 47 6.11 -15.36 -8.27
CA TYR A 47 6.69 -14.54 -9.34
C TYR A 47 8.04 -15.04 -9.85
N SER A 48 8.88 -15.61 -8.98
CA SER A 48 10.26 -15.98 -9.33
C SER A 48 10.42 -17.46 -9.70
N PHE A 49 9.42 -18.30 -9.38
CA PHE A 49 9.49 -19.75 -9.48
C PHE A 49 10.70 -20.37 -8.75
N ARG A 50 11.26 -19.68 -7.76
CA ARG A 50 12.32 -20.21 -6.90
C ARG A 50 11.74 -21.04 -5.78
N LYS A 51 12.35 -22.19 -5.51
CA LYS A 51 12.03 -23.00 -4.33
C LYS A 51 12.37 -22.21 -3.07
N VAL A 52 11.49 -22.28 -2.08
CA VAL A 52 11.69 -21.65 -0.78
C VAL A 52 11.53 -22.65 0.35
N ASP A 53 12.34 -22.46 1.40
CA ASP A 53 12.27 -23.25 2.63
C ASP A 53 11.60 -22.48 3.78
N LYS A 54 11.38 -21.17 3.59
CA LYS A 54 10.69 -20.26 4.51
C LYS A 54 9.70 -19.40 3.73
N ILE A 55 8.65 -18.95 4.39
CA ILE A 55 7.58 -18.13 3.80
C ILE A 55 7.64 -16.69 4.31
N ILE A 56 7.14 -15.77 3.50
CA ILE A 56 6.97 -14.36 3.84
C ILE A 56 5.45 -14.12 3.98
N PRO A 57 4.94 -13.72 5.15
CA PRO A 57 3.53 -13.39 5.33
C PRO A 57 3.03 -12.38 4.29
N GLY A 58 1.85 -12.61 3.74
CA GLY A 58 1.25 -11.82 2.66
C GLY A 58 1.68 -12.23 1.25
N PHE A 59 2.65 -13.13 1.10
CA PHE A 59 3.09 -13.60 -0.22
C PHE A 59 2.34 -14.87 -0.62
N SER A 60 2.28 -15.06 -1.95
CA SER A 60 1.69 -16.22 -2.57
C SER A 60 2.76 -17.20 -3.07
N TYR A 61 2.47 -18.50 -2.95
CA TYR A 61 3.37 -19.58 -3.33
C TYR A 61 2.64 -20.67 -4.11
N TYR A 62 3.30 -21.24 -5.11
CA TYR A 62 2.84 -22.44 -5.80
C TYR A 62 3.27 -23.69 -5.03
N PRO A 63 2.32 -24.52 -4.58
CA PRO A 63 2.64 -25.81 -4.01
C PRO A 63 3.00 -26.82 -5.09
N LYS A 64 4.05 -27.60 -4.84
CA LYS A 64 4.41 -28.77 -5.61
C LYS A 64 4.29 -30.00 -4.72
N LEU A 65 3.23 -30.77 -4.96
CA LEU A 65 2.91 -31.96 -4.21
C LEU A 65 3.51 -33.20 -4.88
N VAL A 66 4.17 -34.02 -4.08
CA VAL A 66 4.60 -35.36 -4.51
C VAL A 66 3.99 -36.38 -3.57
N ILE A 67 3.22 -37.32 -4.12
CA ILE A 67 2.63 -38.42 -3.38
C ILE A 67 3.56 -39.62 -3.50
N ILE A 68 3.92 -40.21 -2.36
CA ILE A 68 4.62 -41.49 -2.28
C ILE A 68 3.57 -42.54 -1.94
N THR A 69 3.45 -43.57 -2.78
CA THR A 69 2.53 -44.70 -2.55
C THR A 69 3.15 -45.73 -1.62
N LYS A 70 2.35 -46.65 -1.07
CA LYS A 70 2.86 -47.74 -0.22
C LYS A 70 3.82 -48.68 -0.95
N GLU A 71 3.73 -48.74 -2.27
CA GLU A 71 4.64 -49.48 -3.14
C GLU A 71 5.92 -48.67 -3.49
N GLY A 72 6.09 -47.46 -2.93
CA GLY A 72 7.25 -46.59 -3.15
C GLY A 72 7.20 -45.78 -4.45
N LYS A 73 6.09 -45.82 -5.21
CA LYS A 73 5.95 -45.05 -6.45
C LYS A 73 5.77 -43.55 -6.12
N LYS A 74 6.42 -42.68 -6.91
CA LYS A 74 6.26 -41.22 -6.81
C LYS A 74 5.26 -40.69 -7.85
N ILE A 75 4.26 -39.94 -7.41
CA ILE A 75 3.30 -39.22 -8.26
C ILE A 75 3.58 -37.72 -8.10
N LYS A 76 4.12 -37.08 -9.15
CA LYS A 76 4.62 -35.69 -9.10
C LYS A 76 3.59 -34.61 -9.47
N ASN A 77 2.45 -35.00 -10.03
CA ASN A 77 1.37 -34.08 -10.41
C ASN A 77 0.02 -34.74 -10.04
N PRO A 78 -0.27 -34.91 -8.74
CA PRO A 78 -1.54 -35.49 -8.34
C PRO A 78 -2.70 -34.57 -8.75
N LYS A 79 -3.83 -35.16 -9.11
CA LYS A 79 -5.07 -34.41 -9.33
C LYS A 79 -5.48 -33.70 -8.05
N LEU A 80 -5.51 -32.37 -8.05
CA LEU A 80 -5.74 -31.58 -6.83
C LEU A 80 -7.15 -31.80 -6.25
N ASP A 81 -8.14 -32.06 -7.11
CA ASP A 81 -9.51 -32.43 -6.69
C ASP A 81 -9.57 -33.69 -5.83
N ASP A 82 -8.53 -34.52 -5.83
CA ASP A 82 -8.45 -35.75 -5.05
C ASP A 82 -7.90 -35.51 -3.63
N LEU A 83 -7.54 -34.26 -3.31
CA LEU A 83 -6.96 -33.84 -2.03
C LEU A 83 -7.88 -32.83 -1.33
N ASN A 84 -7.78 -32.79 0.00
CA ASN A 84 -8.34 -31.74 0.84
C ASN A 84 -7.20 -30.90 1.41
N PHE A 85 -7.37 -29.59 1.41
CA PHE A 85 -6.48 -28.62 2.02
C PHE A 85 -7.21 -27.94 3.15
N ILE A 86 -6.61 -27.94 4.34
CA ILE A 86 -7.18 -27.31 5.54
C ILE A 86 -6.11 -26.43 6.17
N SER A 87 -6.47 -25.18 6.48
CA SER A 87 -5.67 -24.29 7.33
C SER A 87 -6.41 -24.12 8.66
N PRO A 88 -6.03 -24.86 9.73
CA PRO A 88 -6.82 -24.95 10.95
C PRO A 88 -7.06 -23.61 11.67
N ASN A 89 -6.13 -22.67 11.51
CA ASN A 89 -6.14 -21.35 12.14
C ASN A 89 -6.28 -20.22 11.10
N ASN A 90 -6.74 -20.54 9.87
CA ASN A 90 -6.83 -19.59 8.76
C ASN A 90 -5.52 -18.86 8.46
N SER A 91 -4.38 -19.50 8.75
CA SER A 91 -3.05 -18.98 8.44
C SER A 91 -2.76 -18.95 6.94
N ILE A 92 -3.48 -19.75 6.16
CA ILE A 92 -3.26 -19.94 4.73
C ILE A 92 -4.62 -19.91 4.02
N THR A 93 -4.72 -19.10 2.98
CA THR A 93 -5.83 -19.14 2.03
C THR A 93 -5.41 -19.86 0.75
N PHE A 94 -6.38 -20.47 0.08
CA PHE A 94 -6.19 -21.30 -1.11
C PHE A 94 -7.00 -20.70 -2.24
N ASP A 95 -6.37 -20.51 -3.40
CA ASP A 95 -7.05 -19.98 -4.57
C ASP A 95 -6.40 -20.49 -5.86
N HIS A 96 -7.04 -20.26 -7.01
CA HIS A 96 -6.55 -20.66 -8.32
C HIS A 96 -6.34 -19.43 -9.20
N ASN A 97 -5.23 -19.40 -9.94
CA ASN A 97 -5.00 -18.34 -10.90
C ASN A 97 -5.90 -18.52 -12.15
N PHE A 98 -5.82 -17.60 -13.10
CA PHE A 98 -6.59 -17.66 -14.36
C PHE A 98 -6.38 -18.95 -15.18
N PHE A 99 -5.25 -19.65 -14.98
CA PHE A 99 -4.92 -20.92 -15.64
C PHE A 99 -5.35 -22.15 -14.82
N GLY A 100 -6.04 -21.96 -13.70
CA GLY A 100 -6.47 -23.04 -12.81
C GLY A 100 -5.34 -23.62 -11.95
N ALA A 101 -4.17 -22.96 -11.86
CA ALA A 101 -3.10 -23.42 -10.99
C ALA A 101 -3.36 -22.97 -9.54
N LEU A 102 -3.37 -23.92 -8.62
CA LEU A 102 -3.51 -23.68 -7.18
C LEU A 102 -2.31 -22.89 -6.64
N TYR A 103 -2.58 -21.89 -5.80
CA TYR A 103 -1.56 -21.19 -5.03
C TYR A 103 -2.04 -20.95 -3.59
N PHE A 104 -1.08 -20.79 -2.69
CA PHE A 104 -1.29 -20.55 -1.27
C PHE A 104 -0.91 -19.12 -0.94
N THR A 105 -1.79 -18.37 -0.28
CA THR A 105 -1.47 -17.04 0.26
C THR A 105 -1.44 -17.12 1.77
N PHE A 106 -0.31 -16.71 2.35
CA PHE A 106 -0.09 -16.75 3.78
C PHE A 106 -0.65 -15.48 4.42
N ASN A 107 -1.38 -15.60 5.53
CA ASN A 107 -1.98 -14.48 6.25
C ASN A 107 -0.93 -13.36 6.49
N PRO A 108 -1.18 -12.11 6.06
CA PRO A 108 -0.21 -11.01 6.19
C PRO A 108 -0.07 -10.46 7.62
N ASP A 109 -0.90 -10.89 8.57
CA ASP A 109 -0.83 -10.42 9.95
C ASP A 109 0.45 -10.94 10.65
N TYR A 110 1.42 -10.05 10.83
CA TYR A 110 2.68 -10.36 11.49
C TYR A 110 2.50 -10.65 12.99
N LEU A 111 1.46 -10.12 13.65
CA LEU A 111 1.14 -10.51 15.02
C LEU A 111 0.67 -11.95 15.06
N PHE A 112 -0.19 -12.35 14.13
CA PHE A 112 -0.59 -13.75 13.99
C PHE A 112 0.64 -14.65 13.83
N ALA A 113 1.58 -14.30 12.94
CA ALA A 113 2.81 -15.07 12.71
C ALA A 113 3.69 -15.24 13.97
N ALA A 114 3.67 -14.26 14.88
CA ALA A 114 4.43 -14.32 16.12
C ALA A 114 3.82 -15.28 17.15
N TYR A 115 2.49 -15.46 17.12
CA TYR A 115 1.77 -16.27 18.09
C TYR A 115 1.42 -17.68 17.58
N GLU A 116 1.18 -17.81 16.28
CA GLU A 116 0.61 -18.99 15.65
C GLU A 116 1.49 -19.52 14.53
N ASP A 117 1.41 -20.84 14.29
CA ASP A 117 2.12 -21.49 13.21
C ASP A 117 1.32 -21.43 11.91
N TYR A 118 2.00 -21.13 10.79
CA TYR A 118 1.44 -21.35 9.47
C TYR A 118 1.32 -22.84 9.22
N THR A 119 0.10 -23.36 9.36
CA THR A 119 -0.18 -24.79 9.37
C THR A 119 -1.07 -25.13 8.19
N LEU A 120 -0.61 -26.10 7.39
CA LEU A 120 -1.37 -26.73 6.34
C LEU A 120 -1.55 -28.21 6.65
N ILE A 121 -2.79 -28.67 6.58
CA ILE A 121 -3.11 -30.09 6.61
C ILE A 121 -3.56 -30.49 5.20
N VAL A 122 -2.86 -31.47 4.63
CA VAL A 122 -3.24 -32.07 3.35
C VAL A 122 -3.68 -33.50 3.61
N SER A 123 -4.87 -33.86 3.15
CA SER A 123 -5.38 -35.23 3.24
C SER A 123 -5.95 -35.72 1.92
N SER A 124 -5.96 -37.04 1.73
CA SER A 124 -6.69 -37.64 0.59
C SER A 124 -8.19 -37.66 0.84
N LYS A 125 -8.99 -37.47 -0.21
CA LYS A 125 -10.45 -37.71 -0.16
C LYS A 125 -10.83 -39.19 -0.10
N TYR A 126 -9.89 -40.10 -0.35
CA TYR A 126 -10.14 -41.53 -0.47
C TYR A 126 -9.89 -42.31 0.82
N LYS A 127 -10.26 -43.60 0.77
CA LYS A 127 -10.48 -44.47 1.95
C LYS A 127 -9.25 -44.62 2.86
N ASP A 128 -8.05 -44.59 2.30
CA ASP A 128 -6.79 -44.53 3.06
C ASP A 128 -6.49 -43.06 3.41
N ARG A 129 -7.30 -42.47 4.30
CA ARG A 129 -7.15 -41.07 4.76
C ARG A 129 -5.82 -40.90 5.49
N ILE A 130 -4.78 -40.66 4.72
CA ILE A 130 -3.52 -40.14 5.22
C ILE A 130 -3.67 -38.64 5.32
N GLU A 131 -3.22 -38.13 6.46
CA GLU A 131 -3.15 -36.73 6.78
C GLU A 131 -1.69 -36.37 7.01
N ASN A 132 -1.19 -35.41 6.23
CA ASN A 132 0.14 -34.84 6.42
C ASN A 132 -0.03 -33.40 6.88
N LYS A 133 0.53 -33.10 8.05
CA LYS A 133 0.63 -31.74 8.59
C LYS A 133 1.97 -31.13 8.17
N PHE A 134 1.89 -29.94 7.57
CA PHE A 134 3.03 -29.11 7.20
C PHE A 134 3.00 -27.83 8.04
N ILE A 135 4.14 -27.48 8.63
CA ILE A 135 4.33 -26.25 9.39
C ILE A 135 5.40 -25.45 8.66
N PHE A 136 5.11 -24.19 8.34
CA PHE A 136 6.01 -23.33 7.59
C PHE A 136 6.71 -22.33 8.50
N ASN A 137 8.03 -22.25 8.36
CA ASN A 137 8.84 -21.24 9.04
C ASN A 137 8.73 -19.89 8.32
N VAL A 138 8.69 -18.81 9.07
CA VAL A 138 8.66 -17.45 8.54
C VAL A 138 10.08 -16.97 8.24
N ASP A 139 10.27 -16.35 7.09
CA ASP A 139 11.49 -15.61 6.75
C ASP A 139 11.41 -14.18 7.26
N TRP A 140 11.67 -14.03 8.56
CA TRP A 140 11.64 -12.74 9.23
C TRP A 140 12.64 -11.74 8.63
N TYR A 141 13.74 -12.21 8.01
CA TYR A 141 14.78 -11.34 7.46
C TYR A 141 14.42 -10.69 6.13
N ASN A 142 13.50 -11.30 5.39
CA ASN A 142 13.07 -10.84 4.07
C ASN A 142 11.65 -10.26 4.09
N LEU A 143 11.13 -9.87 5.27
CA LEU A 143 9.86 -9.16 5.33
C LEU A 143 9.94 -7.85 4.51
N PRO A 144 8.86 -7.47 3.80
CA PRO A 144 8.79 -6.19 3.12
C PRO A 144 9.14 -5.06 4.07
N HIS A 145 9.89 -4.07 3.59
CA HIS A 145 10.13 -2.87 4.36
C HIS A 145 8.80 -2.22 4.71
N LEU A 146 8.61 -1.94 5.99
CA LEU A 146 7.47 -1.19 6.46
C LEU A 146 7.69 0.28 6.08
N ILE A 147 6.86 0.77 5.18
CA ILE A 147 6.89 2.15 4.70
C ILE A 147 5.56 2.79 5.08
N PHE A 148 5.62 3.73 6.02
CA PHE A 148 4.47 4.57 6.34
C PHE A 148 4.52 5.85 5.51
N LYS A 149 3.48 6.08 4.70
CA LYS A 149 3.32 7.29 3.90
C LYS A 149 1.99 7.96 4.23
N GLY A 150 2.01 9.29 4.27
CA GLY A 150 0.77 10.09 4.17
C GLY A 150 0.05 9.81 2.85
N LYS A 151 -1.17 10.33 2.72
CA LYS A 151 -1.87 10.47 1.44
C LYS A 151 -1.82 11.94 1.00
N ASP A 152 -1.50 12.20 -0.27
CA ASP A 152 -1.51 13.54 -0.84
C ASP A 152 -2.93 14.14 -0.76
N GLY A 153 -2.98 15.46 -0.58
CA GLY A 153 -4.20 16.24 -0.70
C GLY A 153 -4.62 16.37 -2.16
N LEU A 154 -5.93 16.53 -2.39
CA LEU A 154 -6.49 16.75 -3.72
C LEU A 154 -6.25 18.19 -4.18
N ASP A 155 -5.86 18.37 -5.44
CA ASP A 155 -5.75 19.69 -6.08
C ASP A 155 -7.12 20.40 -6.11
N GLY A 156 -7.12 21.70 -5.83
CA GLY A 156 -8.28 22.57 -5.95
C GLY A 156 -8.65 22.80 -7.41
N ALA A 157 -9.94 22.92 -7.70
CA ALA A 157 -10.44 23.16 -9.04
C ALA A 157 -10.14 24.59 -9.52
N ASN A 158 -9.82 24.75 -10.80
CA ASN A 158 -9.67 26.07 -11.40
C ASN A 158 -11.01 26.81 -11.47
N GLY A 159 -10.96 28.12 -11.24
CA GLY A 159 -12.08 29.03 -11.48
C GLY A 159 -12.42 29.11 -12.97
N HIS A 160 -13.71 29.32 -13.25
CA HIS A 160 -14.20 29.50 -14.61
C HIS A 160 -14.04 30.93 -15.10
N ASP A 161 -13.72 31.09 -16.38
CA ASP A 161 -13.65 32.40 -17.02
C ASP A 161 -15.03 33.09 -17.06
N GLY A 162 -15.01 34.41 -16.88
CA GLY A 162 -16.16 35.27 -17.03
C GLY A 162 -16.65 35.32 -18.47
N LYS A 163 -17.96 35.42 -18.65
CA LYS A 163 -18.57 35.48 -19.99
C LYS A 163 -18.29 36.83 -20.65
N LYS A 164 -18.02 36.83 -21.94
CA LYS A 164 -17.93 38.06 -22.74
C LYS A 164 -19.29 38.76 -22.78
N GLY A 165 -19.30 40.08 -22.63
CA GLY A 165 -20.50 40.92 -22.79
C GLY A 165 -20.92 41.00 -24.25
N GLU A 166 -22.22 41.09 -24.51
CA GLU A 166 -22.76 41.19 -25.86
C GLU A 166 -22.57 42.59 -26.45
N ASP A 167 -22.30 42.67 -27.75
CA ASP A 167 -22.16 43.95 -28.44
C ASP A 167 -23.53 44.64 -28.60
N GLY A 168 -23.53 45.97 -28.50
CA GLY A 168 -24.71 46.80 -28.66
C GLY A 168 -25.29 46.74 -30.08
N THR A 169 -26.62 46.72 -30.20
CA THR A 169 -27.32 46.62 -31.49
C THR A 169 -28.03 47.92 -31.89
N SER A 170 -28.30 48.08 -33.20
CA SER A 170 -28.92 49.26 -33.82
C SER A 170 -30.42 49.43 -33.53
N SER A 171 -31.01 48.61 -32.67
CA SER A 171 -32.46 48.47 -32.52
C SER A 171 -33.15 49.63 -31.77
N SER A 172 -32.43 50.69 -31.40
CA SER A 172 -32.94 51.84 -30.64
C SER A 172 -32.50 53.17 -31.28
N PRO A 173 -33.30 54.26 -31.17
CA PRO A 173 -32.95 55.59 -31.73
C PRO A 173 -31.67 56.20 -31.14
N SER A 174 -31.28 55.72 -29.96
CA SER A 174 -29.94 55.90 -29.41
C SER A 174 -29.23 54.55 -29.41
N GLY A 175 -28.13 54.39 -30.15
CA GLY A 175 -27.39 53.13 -30.25
C GLY A 175 -27.19 52.49 -28.89
N LYS A 176 -27.44 51.17 -28.77
CA LYS A 176 -27.29 50.49 -27.49
C LYS A 176 -25.80 50.38 -27.12
N ASP A 177 -25.52 50.58 -25.84
CA ASP A 177 -24.23 50.24 -25.24
C ASP A 177 -23.99 48.73 -25.35
N GLY A 178 -22.72 48.32 -25.37
CA GLY A 178 -22.36 46.92 -25.19
C GLY A 178 -22.52 46.53 -23.73
N GLU A 179 -22.85 45.27 -23.47
CA GLU A 179 -23.00 44.75 -22.12
C GLU A 179 -21.62 44.56 -21.46
N ASP A 180 -21.57 44.71 -20.14
CA ASP A 180 -20.37 44.42 -19.37
C ASP A 180 -20.01 42.93 -19.46
N GLY A 181 -18.72 42.63 -19.48
CA GLY A 181 -18.23 41.25 -19.35
C GLY A 181 -18.40 40.76 -17.91
N GLY A 182 -18.72 39.49 -17.75
CA GLY A 182 -18.81 38.86 -16.43
C GLY A 182 -17.44 38.69 -15.78
N ASP A 183 -17.39 38.74 -14.45
CA ASP A 183 -16.19 38.43 -13.68
C ASP A 183 -15.83 36.94 -13.79
N GLY A 184 -14.54 36.62 -13.72
CA GLY A 184 -14.05 35.26 -13.58
C GLY A 184 -14.24 34.75 -12.14
N CYS A 185 -14.48 33.45 -11.98
CA CYS A 185 -14.60 32.83 -10.66
C CYS A 185 -13.22 32.60 -10.04
N ASP A 186 -13.15 32.62 -8.71
CA ASP A 186 -11.94 32.23 -7.98
C ASP A 186 -11.65 30.73 -8.16
N GLY A 187 -10.38 30.35 -8.07
CA GLY A 187 -9.98 28.94 -7.97
C GLY A 187 -10.15 28.40 -6.56
N GLU A 188 -10.42 27.11 -6.42
CA GLU A 188 -10.58 26.45 -5.12
C GLU A 188 -9.22 26.17 -4.45
N ASP A 189 -9.23 26.08 -3.13
CA ASP A 189 -8.06 25.67 -2.35
C ASP A 189 -7.79 24.17 -2.54
N GLY A 190 -6.52 23.78 -2.50
CA GLY A 190 -6.13 22.38 -2.45
C GLY A 190 -6.29 21.79 -1.05
N GLU A 191 -6.62 20.50 -0.94
CA GLU A 191 -6.74 19.82 0.36
C GLU A 191 -5.38 19.57 1.00
N ASP A 192 -5.36 19.43 2.33
CA ASP A 192 -4.16 19.08 3.08
C ASP A 192 -3.78 17.60 2.91
N GLY A 193 -2.49 17.33 3.01
CA GLY A 193 -1.96 15.99 3.14
C GLY A 193 -2.36 15.30 4.43
N ARG A 194 -2.47 13.98 4.40
CA ARG A 194 -2.81 13.20 5.59
C ARG A 194 -1.61 13.04 6.53
N SER A 195 -1.80 13.45 7.79
CA SER A 195 -0.87 13.19 8.90
C SER A 195 -0.78 11.70 9.29
N LEU A 196 0.31 11.32 9.93
CA LEU A 196 0.51 10.03 10.59
C LEU A 196 0.56 10.19 12.10
N PHE A 197 -0.08 9.26 12.80
CA PHE A 197 0.00 9.16 14.25
C PHE A 197 0.36 7.72 14.62
N LEU A 198 1.57 7.52 15.14
CA LEU A 198 2.14 6.20 15.41
C LEU A 198 2.42 6.02 16.90
N ASP A 199 2.04 4.88 17.47
CA ASP A 199 2.61 4.38 18.72
C ASP A 199 3.64 3.30 18.41
N ILE A 200 4.80 3.37 19.05
CA ILE A 200 5.93 2.47 18.78
C ILE A 200 6.52 1.98 20.09
N ALA A 201 6.83 0.70 20.19
CA ALA A 201 7.55 0.14 21.33
C ALA A 201 8.37 -1.09 20.93
N TYR A 202 9.28 -1.54 21.81
CA TYR A 202 9.78 -2.90 21.72
C TYR A 202 8.71 -3.87 22.16
N TYR A 203 8.64 -5.01 21.49
CA TYR A 203 7.69 -6.06 21.76
C TYR A 203 8.42 -7.38 21.88
N LYS A 204 8.37 -8.00 23.05
CA LYS A 204 8.95 -9.32 23.31
C LYS A 204 7.99 -10.39 22.83
N VAL A 205 8.39 -11.19 21.84
CA VAL A 205 7.55 -12.31 21.39
C VAL A 205 7.49 -13.37 22.50
N PRO A 206 6.30 -13.94 22.79
CA PRO A 206 6.12 -14.84 23.92
C PRO A 206 6.71 -16.24 23.69
N ARG A 207 7.14 -16.54 22.46
CA ARG A 207 7.75 -17.82 22.08
C ARG A 207 9.00 -17.59 21.24
N GLN A 208 9.92 -18.54 21.31
CA GLN A 208 11.08 -18.56 20.42
C GLN A 208 10.62 -18.81 18.98
N LEU A 209 10.88 -17.85 18.10
CA LEU A 209 10.50 -17.96 16.70
C LEU A 209 11.56 -18.74 15.93
N PHE A 210 11.17 -19.84 15.30
CA PHE A 210 12.08 -20.66 14.51
C PHE A 210 12.77 -19.83 13.41
N GLY A 211 14.10 -19.87 13.41
CA GLY A 211 14.91 -19.15 12.42
C GLY A 211 15.07 -17.65 12.69
N TYR A 212 14.72 -17.17 13.88
CA TYR A 212 14.98 -15.81 14.35
C TYR A 212 15.66 -15.85 15.72
N SER A 213 16.76 -15.13 15.88
CA SER A 213 17.60 -15.19 17.10
C SER A 213 17.24 -14.16 18.16
N ASN A 214 16.42 -13.16 17.83
CA ASN A 214 16.06 -12.08 18.76
C ASN A 214 14.66 -12.31 19.31
N ASP A 215 14.49 -12.10 20.61
CA ASP A 215 13.18 -12.18 21.25
C ASP A 215 12.37 -10.89 21.11
N TYR A 216 12.98 -9.82 20.54
CA TYR A 216 12.35 -8.52 20.42
C TYR A 216 12.08 -8.13 18.98
N PHE A 217 10.90 -7.57 18.79
CA PHE A 217 10.40 -6.92 17.60
C PHE A 217 10.11 -5.46 17.92
N ILE A 218 9.91 -4.68 16.87
CA ILE A 218 9.27 -3.37 16.96
C ILE A 218 7.80 -3.57 16.65
N ILE A 219 6.94 -3.14 17.55
CA ILE A 219 5.51 -3.04 17.26
C ILE A 219 5.18 -1.59 16.93
N VAL A 220 4.43 -1.38 15.86
CA VAL A 220 3.96 -0.07 15.41
C VAL A 220 2.45 -0.10 15.27
N HIS A 221 1.76 0.85 15.88
CA HIS A 221 0.32 1.05 15.72
C HIS A 221 0.07 2.39 15.02
N ASP A 222 -0.47 2.32 13.80
CA ASP A 222 -1.02 3.47 13.10
C ASP A 222 -2.41 3.76 13.67
N ARG A 223 -2.50 4.79 14.53
CA ARG A 223 -3.75 5.16 15.21
C ARG A 223 -4.83 5.64 14.24
N ILE A 224 -4.44 6.20 13.10
CA ILE A 224 -5.41 6.74 12.14
C ILE A 224 -6.01 5.61 11.31
N LEU A 225 -5.22 4.60 10.92
CA LEU A 225 -5.75 3.39 10.27
C LEU A 225 -6.30 2.35 11.23
N GLY A 226 -5.98 2.43 12.52
CA GLY A 226 -6.26 1.37 13.50
C GLY A 226 -5.53 0.07 13.18
N ARG A 227 -4.34 0.15 12.56
CA ARG A 227 -3.55 -1.02 12.11
C ARG A 227 -2.31 -1.21 12.95
N ILE A 228 -1.99 -2.47 13.23
CA ILE A 228 -0.81 -2.85 14.01
C ILE A 228 0.12 -3.67 13.15
N TYR A 229 1.40 -3.36 13.26
CA TYR A 229 2.48 -3.99 12.53
C TYR A 229 3.49 -4.53 13.53
N LEU A 230 3.99 -5.73 13.28
CA LEU A 230 5.10 -6.32 14.01
C LEU A 230 6.27 -6.46 13.05
N TYR A 231 7.39 -5.83 13.37
CA TYR A 231 8.56 -5.77 12.51
C TYR A 231 9.81 -6.28 13.24
N PRO A 232 10.54 -7.25 12.67
CA PRO A 232 11.78 -7.74 13.27
C PRO A 232 12.81 -6.61 13.30
N ILE A 233 13.68 -6.63 14.31
CA ILE A 233 14.74 -5.62 14.49
C ILE A 233 15.89 -5.95 13.53
N ILE A 234 15.67 -5.69 12.25
CA ILE A 234 16.59 -5.99 11.15
C ILE A 234 16.71 -4.78 10.22
N GLY A 235 17.68 -3.92 10.51
CA GLY A 235 17.84 -2.68 9.78
C GLY A 235 16.83 -1.61 10.17
N ARG A 236 16.58 -0.66 9.26
CA ARG A 236 15.76 0.54 9.54
C ARG A 236 14.38 0.45 8.88
N ILE A 237 13.35 0.82 9.63
CA ILE A 237 12.00 1.11 9.17
C ILE A 237 11.98 2.54 8.62
N PHE A 238 11.36 2.73 7.46
CA PHE A 238 11.26 4.05 6.84
C PHE A 238 9.88 4.65 7.12
N ILE A 239 9.84 5.76 7.86
CA ILE A 239 8.62 6.57 8.01
C ILE A 239 8.85 7.81 7.16
N ASP A 240 8.15 7.88 6.04
CA ASP A 240 8.25 8.99 5.10
C ASP A 240 6.87 9.59 4.86
N THR A 241 6.53 10.67 5.56
CA THR A 241 5.29 11.41 5.28
C THR A 241 5.44 12.44 4.19
N SER A 242 6.46 12.34 3.34
CA SER A 242 6.52 13.20 2.15
C SER A 242 5.34 13.04 1.19
N GLY A 243 4.40 12.15 1.48
CA GLY A 243 3.19 11.89 0.72
C GLY A 243 1.96 12.54 1.30
N GLY A 244 2.04 13.78 1.76
CA GLY A 244 0.86 14.57 1.98
C GLY A 244 0.99 15.86 1.21
N ASN A 245 1.47 15.88 -0.03
CA ASN A 245 1.56 17.16 -0.73
C ASN A 245 0.17 17.77 -0.72
N GLY A 246 0.04 18.98 -0.18
CA GLY A 246 -1.21 19.69 -0.31
C GLY A 246 -1.58 19.80 -1.78
N GLY A 247 -2.89 19.78 -2.04
CA GLY A 247 -3.41 20.06 -3.36
C GLY A 247 -2.84 21.36 -3.90
N ASN A 248 -2.62 21.42 -5.21
CA ASN A 248 -2.41 22.69 -5.89
C ASN A 248 -3.61 23.60 -5.65
N ALA A 249 -3.36 24.89 -5.54
CA ALA A 249 -4.42 25.87 -5.70
C ALA A 249 -5.00 25.78 -7.12
N GLY A 250 -6.32 25.91 -7.25
CA GLY A 250 -6.94 26.24 -8.53
C GLY A 250 -6.52 27.64 -8.97
N SER A 251 -6.29 27.83 -10.27
CA SER A 251 -6.11 29.17 -10.84
C SER A 251 -7.45 29.91 -10.88
N GLY A 252 -7.46 31.22 -10.60
CA GLY A 252 -8.64 32.04 -10.86
C GLY A 252 -8.96 32.15 -12.35
N GLY A 253 -10.24 32.19 -12.69
CA GLY A 253 -10.72 32.42 -14.04
C GLY A 253 -10.46 33.85 -14.49
N LYS A 254 -10.29 34.07 -15.79
CA LYS A 254 -10.14 35.41 -16.36
C LYS A 254 -11.47 36.14 -16.36
N GLY A 255 -11.45 37.48 -16.26
CA GLY A 255 -12.64 38.27 -16.50
C GLY A 255 -13.02 38.29 -17.99
N GLY A 256 -14.31 38.32 -18.28
CA GLY A 256 -14.83 38.44 -19.64
C GLY A 256 -14.65 39.85 -20.19
N GLU A 257 -14.39 39.98 -21.48
CA GLU A 257 -14.33 41.30 -22.12
C GLU A 257 -15.74 41.92 -22.19
N GLY A 258 -15.85 43.22 -22.01
CA GLY A 258 -17.09 43.96 -22.26
C GLY A 258 -17.38 44.08 -23.75
N GLY A 259 -18.66 44.02 -24.11
CA GLY A 259 -19.14 44.17 -25.47
C GLY A 259 -18.90 45.58 -26.00
N ASN A 260 -18.69 45.71 -27.30
CA ASN A 260 -18.57 47.01 -27.96
C ASN A 260 -19.95 47.67 -28.08
N GLY A 261 -20.00 48.99 -27.88
CA GLY A 261 -21.22 49.74 -28.17
C GLY A 261 -21.50 49.82 -29.68
N TYR A 262 -22.76 50.08 -30.03
CA TYR A 262 -23.16 50.23 -31.43
C TYR A 262 -22.48 51.45 -32.10
N ASN A 263 -21.80 51.22 -33.23
CA ASN A 263 -21.11 52.24 -34.03
C ASN A 263 -22.04 52.97 -35.01
N GLY A 264 -23.09 53.64 -34.52
CA GLY A 264 -23.95 54.51 -35.34
C GLY A 264 -24.55 55.63 -34.51
N ALA A 265 -24.95 56.74 -35.14
CA ALA A 265 -25.35 57.94 -34.41
C ALA A 265 -26.73 57.81 -33.74
N PRO A 266 -26.84 58.04 -32.40
CA PRO A 266 -25.75 58.29 -31.46
C PRO A 266 -25.08 56.99 -30.99
N ASN A 267 -23.74 57.01 -30.89
CA ASN A 267 -22.94 55.82 -30.61
C ASN A 267 -23.22 55.27 -29.21
N GLY A 268 -23.29 53.95 -29.11
CA GLY A 268 -23.22 53.24 -27.83
C GLY A 268 -21.79 53.22 -27.30
N SER A 269 -21.66 53.19 -25.98
CA SER A 269 -20.42 53.00 -25.24
C SER A 269 -20.06 51.52 -25.10
N LYS A 270 -18.77 51.22 -24.91
CA LYS A 270 -18.28 49.86 -24.64
C LYS A 270 -18.65 49.47 -23.21
N GLY A 271 -19.13 48.25 -23.03
CA GLY A 271 -19.24 47.61 -21.73
C GLY A 271 -17.87 47.47 -21.07
N LYS A 272 -17.86 47.43 -19.74
CA LYS A 272 -16.65 47.21 -18.94
C LYS A 272 -16.22 45.75 -19.01
N ASP A 273 -14.91 45.53 -18.98
CA ASP A 273 -14.38 44.18 -18.84
C ASP A 273 -14.57 43.70 -17.38
N GLY A 274 -14.91 42.43 -17.22
CA GLY A 274 -14.99 41.77 -15.93
C GLY A 274 -13.61 41.61 -15.28
N LYS A 275 -13.61 41.44 -13.96
CA LYS A 275 -12.40 41.21 -13.17
C LYS A 275 -11.97 39.73 -13.23
N PRO A 276 -10.67 39.44 -13.19
CA PRO A 276 -10.21 38.07 -12.99
C PRO A 276 -10.51 37.60 -11.56
N GLY A 277 -10.77 36.30 -11.42
CA GLY A 277 -10.82 35.62 -10.14
C GLY A 277 -9.44 35.47 -9.52
N SER A 278 -9.43 35.30 -8.20
CA SER A 278 -8.24 35.03 -7.39
C SER A 278 -7.85 33.55 -7.48
N PRO A 279 -6.56 33.21 -7.41
CA PRO A 279 -6.14 31.82 -7.24
C PRO A 279 -6.50 31.32 -5.83
N GLY A 280 -6.74 30.02 -5.72
CA GLY A 280 -6.85 29.34 -4.44
C GLY A 280 -5.52 29.29 -3.68
N LYS A 281 -5.52 28.63 -2.53
CA LYS A 281 -4.34 28.32 -1.71
C LYS A 281 -3.95 26.86 -1.89
N GLY A 282 -2.65 26.59 -1.89
CA GLY A 282 -2.18 25.20 -1.83
C GLY A 282 -2.37 24.62 -0.43
N GLY A 283 -2.67 23.32 -0.34
CA GLY A 283 -2.79 22.62 0.95
C GLY A 283 -1.45 22.50 1.70
N ASN A 284 -1.53 22.16 2.98
CA ASN A 284 -0.39 21.86 3.85
C ASN A 284 0.05 20.40 3.70
N ALA A 285 1.30 20.13 4.10
CA ALA A 285 1.78 18.77 4.25
C ALA A 285 1.32 18.11 5.56
N GLY A 286 1.18 16.78 5.52
CA GLY A 286 0.80 15.98 6.69
C GLY A 286 1.93 15.89 7.73
N ASP A 287 1.56 15.98 9.01
CA ASP A 287 2.48 15.86 10.15
C ASP A 287 2.78 14.40 10.50
N ILE A 288 3.94 14.14 11.13
CA ILE A 288 4.25 12.89 11.82
C ILE A 288 4.19 13.15 13.32
N THR A 289 3.34 12.40 14.02
CA THR A 289 3.44 12.25 15.47
C THR A 289 3.81 10.82 15.81
N ILE A 290 4.89 10.62 16.56
CA ILE A 290 5.32 9.32 17.07
C ILE A 290 5.32 9.38 18.58
N ASN A 291 4.58 8.48 19.23
CA ASN A 291 4.75 8.23 20.65
C ASN A 291 5.60 6.98 20.83
N CYS A 292 6.63 7.07 21.67
CA CYS A 292 7.45 5.93 22.04
C CYS A 292 7.87 6.00 23.51
N PRO A 293 8.30 4.87 24.11
CA PRO A 293 8.81 4.86 25.46
C PRO A 293 10.07 5.71 25.62
N LYS A 294 10.28 6.26 26.83
CA LYS A 294 11.43 7.12 27.16
C LYS A 294 12.80 6.53 26.81
N ASN A 295 12.96 5.21 26.89
CA ASN A 295 14.23 4.53 26.60
C ASN A 295 14.30 3.92 25.19
N PHE A 296 13.29 4.18 24.34
CA PHE A 296 13.27 3.70 22.97
C PHE A 296 14.14 4.58 22.07
N ASN A 297 15.27 4.05 21.60
CA ASN A 297 16.12 4.75 20.65
C ASN A 297 15.54 4.71 19.24
N ILE A 298 14.72 5.71 18.91
CA ILE A 298 14.02 5.77 17.62
C ILE A 298 14.96 5.82 16.42
N TYR A 299 16.10 6.50 16.50
CA TYR A 299 17.02 6.68 15.37
C TYR A 299 17.87 5.45 15.06
N GLU A 300 17.95 4.49 15.98
CA GLU A 300 18.57 3.19 15.72
C GLU A 300 17.72 2.40 14.72
N HIS A 301 16.40 2.52 14.83
CA HIS A 301 15.45 1.66 14.12
C HIS A 301 14.67 2.35 13.01
N PHE A 302 14.62 3.68 13.02
CA PHE A 302 13.79 4.44 12.09
C PHE A 302 14.59 5.48 11.31
N SER A 303 14.35 5.50 10.01
CA SER A 303 14.66 6.63 9.14
C SER A 303 13.40 7.48 9.02
N LEU A 304 13.42 8.67 9.59
CA LEU A 304 12.28 9.59 9.60
C LEU A 304 12.47 10.66 8.52
N LYS A 305 11.44 10.90 7.73
CA LYS A 305 11.42 11.95 6.71
C LYS A 305 10.04 12.61 6.68
N ALA A 306 10.03 13.93 6.82
CA ALA A 306 8.90 14.79 6.55
C ALA A 306 9.40 15.93 5.65
N THR A 307 8.98 15.92 4.40
CA THR A 307 9.33 16.92 3.38
C THR A 307 8.13 17.08 2.48
N GLY A 308 7.71 18.27 2.05
CA GLY A 308 6.75 18.37 0.94
C GLY A 308 5.56 19.30 1.14
N GLY A 309 5.70 20.39 1.89
CA GLY A 309 4.86 21.56 1.63
C GLY A 309 5.23 22.13 0.27
N LYS A 310 4.26 22.41 -0.61
CA LYS A 310 4.52 22.97 -1.95
C LYS A 310 5.21 24.35 -1.93
N SER A 311 5.43 24.97 -0.76
CA SER A 311 6.13 26.27 -0.65
C SER A 311 7.64 26.20 -0.42
N GLY A 312 8.29 25.06 -0.65
CA GLY A 312 9.75 25.00 -0.83
C GLY A 312 10.61 25.42 0.38
N CYS A 313 10.05 25.47 1.59
CA CYS A 313 10.80 25.79 2.80
C CYS A 313 11.36 24.51 3.43
N THR A 314 12.46 23.99 2.90
CA THR A 314 13.21 22.89 3.51
C THR A 314 13.76 23.28 4.90
N LYS A 315 12.92 23.15 5.93
CA LYS A 315 13.31 23.11 7.34
C LYS A 315 12.70 21.87 7.98
N THR A 316 13.28 20.71 7.65
CA THR A 316 13.13 19.53 8.48
C THR A 316 13.74 19.89 9.84
N SER A 317 12.89 20.11 10.83
CA SER A 317 13.34 20.39 12.18
C SER A 317 12.94 19.22 13.05
N THR A 318 13.95 18.39 13.36
CA THR A 318 13.82 17.22 14.21
C THR A 318 13.91 17.70 15.65
N PHE A 319 12.79 17.67 16.39
CA PHE A 319 12.75 18.15 17.76
C PHE A 319 12.54 16.99 18.74
N ASN A 320 13.50 16.80 19.64
CA ASN A 320 13.34 15.98 20.84
C ASN A 320 12.79 16.88 21.97
N SER A 321 11.49 17.18 22.00
CA SER A 321 10.92 17.93 23.12
C SER A 321 10.36 16.98 24.18
N ILE A 322 10.94 17.01 25.38
CA ILE A 322 10.42 16.33 26.58
C ILE A 322 9.25 17.13 27.19
N ASN A 323 8.96 18.34 26.71
CA ASN A 323 8.00 19.27 27.33
C ASN A 323 6.89 19.70 26.37
N ILE A 324 5.63 19.38 26.73
CA ILE A 324 4.41 19.66 25.97
C ILE A 324 4.20 21.16 25.69
N LEU A 325 4.68 22.04 26.58
CA LEU A 325 4.57 23.49 26.39
C LEU A 325 5.44 24.04 25.26
N ASP A 326 6.63 23.47 25.05
CA ASP A 326 7.53 23.92 23.98
C ASP A 326 7.01 23.50 22.60
N ALA A 327 6.41 22.31 22.51
CA ALA A 327 5.73 21.83 21.30
C ALA A 327 4.53 22.73 20.91
N LEU A 328 3.74 23.18 21.89
CA LEU A 328 2.60 24.10 21.67
C LEU A 328 3.04 25.50 21.22
N SER A 329 4.16 26.01 21.73
CA SER A 329 4.66 27.36 21.39
C SER A 329 5.18 27.50 19.94
N ILE A 330 5.61 26.39 19.33
CA ILE A 330 6.15 26.34 17.96
C ILE A 330 5.02 26.15 16.94
N LEU A 331 3.96 25.41 17.30
CA LEU A 331 2.75 25.25 16.49
C LEU A 331 2.08 26.61 16.16
N LEU A 332 2.23 27.59 17.05
CA LEU A 332 1.70 28.95 16.85
C LEU A 332 2.55 29.88 15.96
N ASN A 333 3.80 29.54 15.62
CA ASN A 333 4.78 30.52 15.10
C ASN A 333 5.26 30.34 13.65
N THR A 334 4.61 29.50 12.83
CA THR A 334 4.92 29.41 11.38
C THR A 334 3.91 30.17 10.52
N ALA A 335 4.46 31.08 9.70
CA ALA A 335 3.80 32.16 8.97
C ALA A 335 2.67 31.73 8.00
N ILE A 336 1.82 32.71 7.68
CA ILE A 336 0.48 32.60 7.09
C ILE A 336 0.44 32.51 5.55
N ASN A 337 1.56 32.46 4.82
CA ASN A 337 1.51 32.56 3.35
C ASN A 337 2.14 31.34 2.64
N SER A 338 1.28 30.58 1.94
CA SER A 338 1.54 29.41 1.08
C SER A 338 2.03 28.12 1.79
N GLY A 339 1.45 26.97 1.41
CA GLY A 339 1.38 25.70 2.15
C GLY A 339 2.59 25.32 3.03
N LYS A 340 2.31 24.92 4.27
CA LYS A 340 3.32 24.56 5.27
C LYS A 340 3.93 23.17 5.01
N ASP A 341 5.22 23.03 5.31
CA ASP A 341 5.87 21.72 5.40
C ASP A 341 5.36 20.92 6.61
N GLY A 342 5.35 19.60 6.47
CA GLY A 342 4.97 18.69 7.54
C GLY A 342 6.01 18.70 8.65
N SER A 343 5.56 18.61 9.90
CA SER A 343 6.41 18.55 11.08
C SER A 343 6.61 17.10 11.55
N ILE A 344 7.72 16.84 12.26
CA ILE A 344 7.93 15.57 12.97
C ILE A 344 7.96 15.86 14.46
N VAL A 345 7.01 15.29 15.17
CA VAL A 345 6.89 15.34 16.62
C VAL A 345 7.13 13.95 17.19
N ILE A 346 8.11 13.82 18.06
CA ILE A 346 8.40 12.58 18.79
C ILE A 346 8.12 12.83 20.26
N ASN A 347 7.11 12.14 20.79
CA ASN A 347 6.72 12.22 22.19
C ASN A 347 7.24 11.01 22.94
N MET A 348 8.04 11.28 23.96
CA MET A 348 8.47 10.26 24.92
C MET A 348 7.41 10.12 26.02
N VAL A 349 6.67 9.01 26.01
CA VAL A 349 5.55 8.75 26.93
C VAL A 349 5.85 7.57 27.85
N ASN A 350 5.05 7.37 28.90
CA ASN A 350 5.17 6.15 29.70
C ASN A 350 4.59 4.97 28.90
N LEU A 351 5.15 3.78 29.09
CA LEU A 351 4.72 2.56 28.39
C LEU A 351 3.22 2.29 28.52
N GLN A 352 2.66 2.58 29.70
CA GLN A 352 1.24 2.37 30.03
C GLN A 352 0.30 3.25 29.19
N ASP A 353 0.80 4.37 28.68
CA ASP A 353 0.04 5.33 27.87
C ASP A 353 0.02 4.96 26.37
N LEU A 354 0.82 3.97 25.97
CA LEU A 354 0.87 3.49 24.59
C LEU A 354 -0.21 2.45 24.31
N PHE A 355 -0.70 2.45 23.06
CA PHE A 355 -1.67 1.47 22.57
C PHE A 355 -2.99 1.44 23.37
N LEU A 356 -3.34 2.52 24.11
CA LEU A 356 -4.54 2.57 24.98
C LEU A 356 -5.83 2.14 24.25
N TYR A 357 -5.97 2.53 22.98
CA TYR A 357 -7.13 2.26 22.13
C TYR A 357 -7.08 0.94 21.36
N VAL A 358 -6.01 0.16 21.53
CA VAL A 358 -5.89 -1.16 20.89
C VAL A 358 -6.67 -2.18 21.70
N ASN A 359 -7.72 -2.72 21.09
CA ASN A 359 -8.41 -3.93 21.55
C ASN A 359 -8.11 -5.05 20.55
N ASN A 360 -6.99 -5.75 20.75
CA ASN A 360 -6.60 -6.87 19.91
C ASN A 360 -6.39 -8.10 20.81
N GLY A 361 -7.18 -9.16 20.58
CA GLY A 361 -7.14 -10.39 21.36
C GLY A 361 -5.79 -11.12 21.32
N TYR A 362 -4.89 -10.74 20.41
CA TYR A 362 -3.53 -11.28 20.30
C TYR A 362 -2.47 -10.37 20.96
N PHE A 363 -2.81 -9.14 21.33
CA PHE A 363 -1.83 -8.17 21.82
C PHE A 363 -1.77 -8.18 23.34
N ASN A 364 -0.77 -8.87 23.91
CA ASN A 364 -0.46 -8.74 25.33
C ASN A 364 0.44 -7.51 25.57
N ARG A 365 -0.06 -6.51 26.30
CA ARG A 365 0.70 -5.31 26.66
C ARG A 365 1.84 -5.60 27.63
N GLU A 366 1.80 -6.69 28.38
CA GLU A 366 2.88 -7.11 29.28
C GLU A 366 4.17 -7.45 28.53
N ASN A 367 4.06 -7.74 27.23
CA ASN A 367 5.20 -8.00 26.36
C ASN A 367 5.85 -6.72 25.82
N LEU A 368 5.27 -5.55 26.08
CA LEU A 368 5.89 -4.28 25.70
C LEU A 368 7.10 -3.99 26.58
N SER A 369 8.10 -3.35 26.01
CA SER A 369 9.29 -2.92 26.75
C SER A 369 9.78 -1.55 26.30
N ASP A 370 10.34 -0.83 27.27
CA ASP A 370 11.02 0.45 27.05
C ASP A 370 12.44 0.25 26.50
N SER A 371 13.03 -0.94 26.68
CA SER A 371 14.40 -1.25 26.26
C SER A 371 14.60 -2.73 25.91
N LYS A 372 15.66 -3.03 25.14
CA LYS A 372 16.11 -4.41 24.90
C LYS A 372 16.86 -4.88 26.15
N GLN A 373 16.21 -5.61 27.06
CA GLN A 373 16.87 -6.28 28.19
C GLN A 373 16.99 -7.77 27.94
#